data_AF-A0A2G9M1K5-F1
#
_entry.id   AF-A0A2G9M1K5-F1
#
_cell.length_a   1.000
_cell.length_b   1.000
_cell.length_c   1.000
_cell.angle_alpha   90.00
_cell.angle_beta   90.00
_cell.angle_gamma   90.00
#
_symmetry.space_group_name_H-M   'P 1'
#
loop_
_entity.id
_entity.type
_entity.pdbx_description
1 polymer ?
#
loop_
_entity_poly.entity_id
_entity_poly.type
_entity_poly.pdbx_seq_one_letter_code
_entity_poly.pdbx_strand_id
1 'polypeptide(L)'
;MEILKAKSQQERSFIEEKIIDVQLEKSRLNREKSINLLNKGVLLYFSFTFLAIVGFVNGYINHNFLNILITMGLCTLLIGTVPYLYNMRNEEKSLDNIYENLKKMERGEK
;
A
#
# COMPACT_ATOMS: atom_id res chain seq x y z
N MET A 1 -28.63 -6.17 -38.02
CA MET A 1 -28.60 -5.97 -36.56
C MET A 1 -27.43 -6.67 -35.87
N GLU A 2 -26.90 -7.78 -36.40
CA GLU A 2 -25.79 -8.52 -35.76
C GLU A 2 -24.44 -7.79 -35.79
N ILE A 3 -24.13 -7.04 -36.85
CA ILE A 3 -22.87 -6.28 -36.98
C ILE A 3 -22.78 -5.13 -35.95
N LEU A 4 -23.91 -4.51 -35.60
CA LEU A 4 -24.00 -3.48 -34.55
C LEU A 4 -23.82 -4.09 -33.15
N LYS A 5 -24.33 -5.30 -32.92
CA LYS A 5 -24.08 -6.05 -31.68
C LYS A 5 -22.61 -6.39 -31.53
N ALA A 6 -21.97 -6.96 -32.56
CA ALA A 6 -20.56 -7.32 -32.54
C ALA A 6 -19.64 -6.11 -32.26
N LYS A 7 -19.90 -4.96 -32.90
CA LYS A 7 -19.12 -3.73 -32.69
C LYS A 7 -19.31 -3.17 -31.27
N SER A 8 -20.53 -3.18 -30.74
CA SER A 8 -20.81 -2.76 -29.35
C SER A 8 -20.20 -3.68 -28.30
N GLN A 9 -20.05 -4.97 -28.63
CA GLN A 9 -19.48 -5.99 -27.76
C GLN A 9 -17.94 -5.90 -27.75
N GLN A 10 -17.35 -5.54 -28.88
CA GLN A 10 -15.92 -5.26 -29.02
C GLN A 10 -15.51 -3.94 -28.35
N GLU A 11 -16.33 -2.88 -28.44
CA GLU A 11 -16.12 -1.64 -27.69
C GLU A 11 -16.21 -1.84 -26.18
N ARG A 12 -17.15 -2.67 -25.70
CA ARG A 12 -17.24 -3.04 -24.28
C ARG A 12 -15.99 -3.77 -23.79
N SER A 13 -15.51 -4.74 -24.56
CA SER A 13 -14.27 -5.47 -24.26
C SER A 13 -13.05 -4.54 -24.16
N PHE A 14 -12.94 -3.55 -25.06
CA PHE A 14 -11.83 -2.59 -25.04
C PHE A 14 -11.90 -1.63 -23.85
N ILE A 15 -13.10 -1.21 -23.45
CA ILE A 15 -13.30 -0.38 -22.26
C ILE A 15 -12.97 -1.18 -20.99
N GLU A 16 -13.39 -2.44 -20.91
CA GLU A 16 -13.09 -3.32 -19.77
C GLU A 16 -11.58 -3.53 -19.60
N GLU A 17 -10.85 -3.82 -20.68
CA GLU A 17 -9.39 -3.98 -20.66
C GLU A 17 -8.70 -2.70 -20.15
N LYS A 18 -9.12 -1.54 -20.66
CA LYS A 18 -8.57 -0.24 -20.25
C LYS A 18 -8.90 0.11 -18.79
N ILE A 19 -10.06 -0.32 -18.29
CA ILE A 19 -10.42 -0.16 -16.87
C ILE A 19 -9.52 -1.01 -15.98
N ILE A 20 -9.22 -2.24 -16.39
CA ILE A 20 -8.31 -3.15 -15.67
C ILE A 20 -6.90 -2.55 -15.60
N ASP A 21 -6.39 -2.04 -16.72
CA ASP A 21 -5.07 -1.40 -16.78
C ASP A 21 -4.97 -0.21 -15.80
N VAL A 22 -5.99 0.67 -15.81
CA VAL A 22 -6.05 1.82 -14.90
C VAL A 22 -6.12 1.38 -13.43
N GLN A 23 -6.84 0.30 -13.12
CA GLN A 23 -6.90 -0.24 -11.76
C GLN A 23 -5.55 -0.82 -11.31
N LEU A 24 -4.86 -1.54 -12.19
CA LEU A 24 -3.52 -2.08 -11.92
C LEU A 24 -2.51 -0.96 -11.69
N GLU A 25 -2.53 0.09 -12.51
CA GLU A 25 -1.62 1.23 -12.37
C GLU A 25 -1.91 2.02 -11.07
N LYS A 26 -3.18 2.22 -10.74
CA LYS A 26 -3.57 2.81 -9.45
C LYS A 26 -3.10 1.97 -8.26
N SER A 27 -3.16 0.64 -8.35
CA SER A 27 -2.65 -0.27 -7.33
C SER A 27 -1.14 -0.11 -7.15
N ARG A 28 -0.39 -0.09 -8.27
CA ARG A 28 1.07 0.12 -8.26
C ARG A 28 1.44 1.45 -7.60
N LEU A 29 0.76 2.54 -7.97
CA LEU A 29 0.99 3.86 -7.37
C LEU A 29 0.70 3.89 -5.87
N ASN A 30 -0.37 3.24 -5.42
CA ASN A 30 -0.69 3.15 -4.00
C ASN A 30 0.35 2.36 -3.22
N ARG A 31 0.89 1.28 -3.80
CA ARG A 31 1.97 0.51 -3.20
C ARG A 31 3.25 1.33 -3.08
N GLU A 32 3.65 2.02 -4.14
CA GLU A 32 4.83 2.89 -4.14
C GLU A 32 4.70 4.02 -3.12
N LYS A 33 3.51 4.64 -3.03
CA LYS A 33 3.23 5.68 -2.04
C LYS A 33 3.34 5.14 -0.61
N SER A 34 2.79 3.96 -0.34
CA SER A 34 2.88 3.32 0.98
C SER A 34 4.32 2.94 1.34
N ILE A 35 5.11 2.43 0.38
CA ILE A 35 6.53 2.12 0.59
C ILE A 35 7.31 3.40 0.91
N ASN A 36 7.04 4.49 0.18
CA ASN A 36 7.69 5.78 0.44
C ASN A 36 7.35 6.30 1.83
N LEU A 37 6.09 6.19 2.26
CA LEU A 37 5.67 6.56 3.61
C LEU A 37 6.36 5.70 4.68
N LEU A 38 6.42 4.38 4.47
CA LEU A 38 7.12 3.46 5.37
C LEU A 38 8.62 3.82 5.47
N ASN A 39 9.28 4.06 4.35
CA ASN A 39 10.70 4.42 4.31
C ASN A 39 10.98 5.72 5.08
N LYS A 40 10.14 6.74 4.89
CA LYS A 40 10.22 7.99 5.66
C LYS A 40 9.98 7.75 7.14
N GLY A 41 8.99 6.93 7.51
CA GLY A 41 8.70 6.57 8.90
C GLY A 41 9.86 5.86 9.59
N VAL A 42 10.49 4.91 8.90
CA VAL A 42 11.68 4.19 9.38
C VAL A 42 12.86 5.15 9.58
N LEU A 43 13.13 6.04 8.63
CA LEU A 43 14.19 7.05 8.75
C LEU A 43 13.95 7.98 9.97
N LEU A 44 12.70 8.35 10.21
CA LEU A 44 12.30 9.19 11.33
C LEU A 44 12.45 8.47 12.67
N TYR A 45 12.09 7.18 12.73
CA TYR A 45 12.36 6.32 13.88
C TYR A 45 13.85 6.25 14.21
N PHE A 46 14.70 6.03 13.21
CA PHE A 46 16.15 6.02 13.39
C PHE A 46 16.68 7.37 13.86
N SER A 47 16.19 8.47 13.29
CA SER A 47 16.57 9.83 13.69
C SER A 47 16.25 10.10 15.17
N PHE A 48 15.03 9.76 15.62
CA PHE A 48 14.66 9.93 17.02
C PHE A 48 15.45 9.03 17.95
N THR A 49 15.65 7.77 17.57
CA THR A 49 16.43 6.80 18.37
C THR A 49 17.88 7.26 18.51
N PHE A 50 18.49 7.73 17.41
CA PHE A 50 19.85 8.23 17.41
C PHE A 50 19.99 9.47 18.29
N LEU A 51 19.12 10.48 18.13
CA LEU A 51 19.13 11.67 18.97
C LEU A 51 18.89 11.36 20.45
N ALA A 52 18.02 10.40 20.74
CA ALA A 52 17.73 9.98 22.11
C ALA A 52 18.96 9.33 22.76
N ILE A 53 19.65 8.43 22.05
CA ILE A 53 20.87 7.79 22.55
C ILE A 53 21.99 8.81 22.73
N VAL A 54 22.27 9.64 21.72
CA VAL A 54 23.34 10.64 21.78
C VAL A 54 23.06 11.69 22.86
N GLY A 55 21.82 12.16 22.97
CA GLY A 55 21.42 13.12 23.99
C GLY A 55 21.46 12.56 25.40
N PHE A 56 21.15 11.27 25.57
CA PHE A 56 21.24 10.59 26.86
C PHE A 56 22.70 10.35 27.29
N VAL A 57 23.55 9.84 26.39
CA VAL A 57 24.98 9.57 26.68
C VAL A 57 25.75 10.84 27.05
N ASN A 58 25.45 11.96 26.40
CA ASN A 58 26.09 13.25 26.72
C ASN A 58 25.46 13.96 27.93
N GLY A 59 24.43 13.39 28.56
CA GLY A 59 23.75 13.99 29.71
C GLY A 59 22.87 15.20 29.38
N TYR A 60 22.61 15.49 28.10
CA TYR A 60 21.70 16.57 27.69
C TYR A 60 20.23 16.23 27.94
N ILE A 61 19.89 14.94 28.00
CA ILE A 61 18.51 14.46 28.06
C ILE A 61 18.34 13.55 29.28
N ASN A 62 17.32 13.84 30.09
CA ASN A 62 16.99 13.06 31.28
C ASN A 62 16.17 11.81 30.94
N HIS A 63 16.11 10.81 31.84
CA HIS A 63 15.43 9.53 31.58
C HIS A 63 13.97 9.66 31.10
N ASN A 64 13.23 10.64 31.61
CA ASN A 64 11.85 10.89 31.18
C ASN A 64 11.76 11.29 29.70
N PHE A 65 12.68 12.12 29.22
CA PHE A 65 12.70 12.56 27.82
C PHE A 65 13.19 11.44 26.89
N LEU A 66 14.11 10.59 27.34
CA LEU A 66 14.53 9.39 26.60
C LEU A 66 13.32 8.49 26.30
N ASN A 67 12.50 8.21 27.30
CA ASN A 67 11.28 7.38 27.14
C ASN A 67 10.29 8.01 26.16
N ILE A 68 10.10 9.34 26.22
CA ILE A 68 9.20 10.06 25.30
C ILE A 68 9.71 9.96 23.86
N LEU A 69 11.00 10.18 23.63
CA LEU A 69 11.62 10.11 22.29
C LEU A 69 11.50 8.71 21.68
N ILE A 70 11.79 7.66 22.47
CA ILE A 70 11.66 6.27 22.01
C ILE A 70 10.20 5.94 21.69
N THR A 71 9.27 6.36 22.55
CA THR A 71 7.83 6.13 22.34
C THR A 71 7.32 6.86 21.09
N MET A 72 7.74 8.10 20.87
CA MET A 72 7.41 8.88 19.66
C MET A 72 7.98 8.23 18.39
N GLY A 73 9.20 7.68 18.47
CA GLY A 73 9.77 6.87 17.40
C GLY A 73 8.89 5.67 17.07
N LEU A 74 8.48 4.89 18.06
CA LEU A 74 7.59 3.73 17.88
C LEU A 74 6.23 4.13 17.28
N CYS A 75 5.62 5.20 17.77
CA CYS A 75 4.38 5.73 17.20
C CYS A 75 4.53 6.09 15.72
N THR A 76 5.65 6.71 15.34
CA THR A 76 5.93 7.06 13.94
C THR A 76 6.06 5.82 13.07
N LEU A 77 6.69 4.76 13.59
CA LEU A 77 6.82 3.48 12.90
C LEU A 77 5.45 2.82 12.67
N LEU A 78 4.55 2.87 13.67
CA LEU A 78 3.18 2.38 13.53
C LEU A 78 2.41 3.15 12.44
N ILE A 79 2.50 4.48 12.44
CA ILE A 79 1.85 5.33 11.43
C ILE A 79 2.36 5.01 10.01
N GLY A 80 3.63 4.66 9.84
CA GLY A 80 4.17 4.23 8.54
C GLY A 80 3.78 2.80 8.14
N THR A 81 3.75 1.88 9.12
CA THR A 81 3.57 0.44 8.88
C THR A 81 2.11 0.04 8.61
N VAL A 82 1.17 0.63 9.35
CA VAL A 82 -0.27 0.34 9.20
C VAL A 82 -0.79 0.58 7.77
N PRO A 83 -0.60 1.75 7.14
CA PRO A 83 -1.10 2.00 5.78
C PRO A 83 -0.43 1.13 4.72
N TYR A 84 0.82 0.70 4.94
CA TYR A 84 1.49 -0.25 4.07
C TYR A 84 0.84 -1.63 4.13
N LEU A 85 0.68 -2.19 5.33
CA LEU A 85 0.02 -3.49 5.54
C LEU A 85 -1.42 -3.49 5.03
N TYR A 86 -2.16 -2.40 5.28
CA TYR A 86 -3.54 -2.27 4.82
C TYR A 86 -3.64 -2.28 3.29
N ASN A 87 -2.81 -1.49 2.60
CA ASN A 87 -2.84 -1.44 1.14
C ASN A 87 -2.39 -2.76 0.51
N MET A 88 -1.37 -3.41 1.07
CA MET A 88 -0.87 -4.68 0.57
C MET A 88 -1.91 -5.81 0.70
N ARG A 89 -2.61 -5.89 1.84
CA ARG A 89 -3.70 -6.86 2.04
C ARG A 89 -4.89 -6.61 1.11
N ASN A 90 -5.21 -5.34 0.86
CA ASN A 90 -6.29 -5.00 -0.07
C ASN A 90 -5.91 -5.35 -1.52
N GLU A 91 -4.65 -5.15 -1.91
CA GLU A 91 -4.13 -5.54 -3.22
C GLU A 91 -4.18 -7.07 -3.41
N GLU A 92 -3.74 -7.83 -2.42
CA GLU A 92 -3.78 -9.31 -2.44
C GLU A 92 -5.22 -9.83 -2.61
N LYS A 93 -6.17 -9.31 -1.82
CA LYS A 93 -7.60 -9.64 -1.97
C LYS A 93 -8.17 -9.24 -3.32
N SER A 94 -7.74 -8.10 -3.88
CA SER A 94 -8.20 -7.66 -5.20
C SER A 94 -7.71 -8.60 -6.30
N LEU A 95 -6.46 -9.04 -6.22
CA LEU A 95 -5.87 -10.00 -7.16
C LEU A 95 -6.54 -11.38 -7.07
N ASP A 96 -6.81 -11.86 -5.85
CA ASP A 96 -7.51 -13.13 -5.64
C ASP A 96 -8.93 -13.11 -6.23
N ASN A 97 -9.66 -12.01 -6.05
CA ASN A 97 -10.98 -11.86 -6.66
C ASN A 97 -10.92 -11.85 -8.20
N ILE A 98 -9.94 -11.16 -8.79
CA ILE A 98 -9.75 -11.16 -10.25
C ILE A 98 -9.39 -12.57 -10.73
N TYR A 99 -8.51 -13.27 -10.03
CA TYR A 99 -8.12 -14.64 -10.35
C TYR A 99 -9.30 -15.62 -10.26
N GLU A 100 -10.11 -15.55 -9.20
CA GLU A 100 -11.32 -16.37 -9.08
C GLU A 100 -12.33 -16.08 -10.19
N ASN A 101 -12.53 -14.81 -10.54
CA ASN A 101 -13.45 -14.43 -11.63
C ASN A 101 -12.98 -14.97 -12.98
N LEU A 102 -11.68 -14.85 -13.29
CA LEU A 102 -11.10 -15.41 -14.51
C LEU A 102 -11.24 -16.94 -14.55
N LYS A 103 -10.98 -17.61 -13.42
CA LYS A 103 -11.13 -19.07 -13.29
C LYS A 103 -12.57 -19.54 -13.46
N LYS A 104 -13.56 -18.78 -12.94
CA LYS A 104 -14.99 -19.06 -13.13
C LYS A 104 -15.40 -18.90 -14.60
N MET A 105 -14.92 -17.84 -15.26
CA MET A 105 -15.16 -17.63 -16.70
C MET A 105 -14.58 -18.77 -17.55
N GLU A 106 -13.38 -19.25 -17.23
CA GLU A 106 -12.74 -20.37 -17.95
C GLU A 106 -13.49 -21.70 -17.77
N ARG A 107 -14.16 -21.91 -16.63
CA ARG A 107 -14.98 -23.11 -16.37
C ARG A 107 -16.40 -23.03 -16.92
N GLY A 108 -16.83 -21.88 -17.45
CA GLY A 108 -18.18 -21.70 -17.99
C GLY A 108 -19.30 -21.72 -16.95
N GLU A 109 -18.96 -21.57 -15.66
CA GLU A 109 -19.95 -21.46 -14.58
C GLU A 109 -20.46 -20.00 -14.55
N LYS A 110 -21.72 -19.81 -14.94
CA LYS A 110 -22.43 -18.51 -14.90
C LYS A 110 -22.80 -18.12 -13.48
#